data_AF-G2FLC4-F1
#
_entry.id   AF-G2FLC4-F1
#
_cell.length_a   1.000
_cell.length_b   1.000
_cell.length_c   1.000
_cell.angle_alpha   90.00
_cell.angle_beta   90.00
_cell.angle_gamma   90.00
#
_symmetry.space_group_name_H-M   'P 1'
#
loop_
_entity.id
_entity.type
_entity.pdbx_description
1 polymer ?
#
loop_
_entity_poly.entity_id
_entity_poly.type
_entity_poly.pdbx_seq_one_letter_code
_entity_poly.pdbx_strand_id
1 'polypeptide(L)'
;MNRTDNKKSTSLAFHPELRRILLANPTRESLSTIIEYQLFDQPCPPLADDILRLLPYWEQQACEGNVVLATLIQYMTQRSPRFMKNEKMIQANLLRIRILSSTPGIFSFPPFEIQEHLMQFLQTSDVLADLPELGVVAFSLDEINPLASDLTRFRLTPHSRRYIQNLFHPERREAILSVLAHIAKVYPLISTCRQAYALMLSLDNPDIWAKHPFCLRLIANRFWEYKLMAEC
;
A
#
# COMPACT_ATOMS: atom_id res chain seq x y z
N MET A 1 0.87 44.60 24.94
CA MET A 1 0.70 43.71 23.76
C MET A 1 1.44 42.40 24.07
N ASN A 2 0.83 41.46 24.79
CA ASN A 2 -0.09 40.39 24.35
C ASN A 2 0.48 39.44 23.28
N ARG A 3 1.16 38.37 23.73
CA ARG A 3 0.77 36.94 23.61
C ARG A 3 2.02 36.08 23.65
N THR A 4 2.44 35.73 24.85
CA THR A 4 3.16 34.47 25.07
C THR A 4 2.15 33.36 24.86
N ASP A 5 2.16 32.74 23.67
CA ASP A 5 1.42 31.51 23.42
C ASP A 5 1.96 30.43 24.37
N ASN A 6 1.24 30.28 25.48
CA ASN A 6 1.28 29.10 26.33
C ASN A 6 1.00 27.90 25.43
N LYS A 7 2.07 27.23 24.96
CA LYS A 7 2.00 25.80 24.69
C LYS A 7 1.53 25.19 26.00
N LYS A 8 0.24 24.86 26.08
CA LYS A 8 -0.35 24.03 27.13
C LYS A 8 0.35 22.68 27.06
N SER A 9 1.51 22.58 27.68
CA SER A 9 2.13 21.32 28.10
C SER A 9 1.38 20.86 29.34
N THR A 10 0.08 20.62 29.19
CA THR A 10 -0.63 19.72 30.09
C THR A 10 -0.20 18.33 29.65
N SER A 11 0.84 17.81 30.30
CA SER A 11 1.06 16.36 30.40
C SER A 11 -0.16 15.79 31.13
N LEU A 12 -1.27 15.68 30.42
CA LEU A 12 -2.41 14.90 30.87
C LEU A 12 -1.93 13.45 30.85
N ALA A 13 -1.87 12.85 32.03
CA ALA A 13 -1.60 11.43 32.17
C ALA A 13 -2.79 10.68 31.57
N PHE A 14 -2.70 10.33 30.29
CA PHE A 14 -3.74 9.59 29.60
C PHE A 14 -3.59 8.10 29.89
N HIS A 15 -4.71 7.44 30.11
CA HIS A 15 -4.73 6.00 30.25
C HIS A 15 -4.23 5.36 28.94
N PRO A 16 -3.29 4.39 28.98
CA PRO A 16 -2.80 3.66 27.81
C PRO A 16 -3.88 3.20 26.84
N GLU A 17 -5.02 2.75 27.38
CA GLU A 17 -6.15 2.26 26.58
C GLU A 17 -6.88 3.36 25.81
N LEU A 18 -6.81 4.63 26.23
CA LEU A 18 -7.47 5.70 25.49
C LEU A 18 -6.94 5.78 24.06
N ARG A 19 -5.62 5.72 23.89
CA ARG A 19 -5.00 5.72 22.56
C ARG A 19 -5.49 4.54 21.74
N ARG A 20 -5.51 3.34 22.32
CA ARG A 20 -6.00 2.14 21.63
C ARG A 20 -7.47 2.24 21.24
N ILE A 21 -8.33 2.75 22.11
CA ILE A 21 -9.76 2.93 21.84
C ILE A 21 -9.97 3.91 20.67
N LEU A 22 -9.26 5.05 20.68
CA LEU A 22 -9.35 6.05 19.63
C LEU A 22 -8.83 5.55 18.28
N LEU A 23 -7.79 4.71 18.33
CA LEU A 23 -7.20 4.06 17.15
C LEU A 23 -8.02 2.89 16.65
N ALA A 24 -8.73 2.16 17.53
CA ALA A 24 -9.47 0.97 17.14
C ALA A 24 -10.51 1.32 16.08
N ASN A 25 -11.39 2.29 16.35
CA ASN A 25 -12.41 2.73 15.39
C ASN A 25 -12.22 4.21 15.02
N PRO A 26 -11.40 4.54 14.00
CA PRO A 26 -11.15 5.91 13.60
C PRO A 26 -12.42 6.61 13.11
N THR A 27 -12.83 7.65 13.84
CA THR A 27 -13.88 8.59 13.45
C THR A 27 -13.28 10.00 13.37
N ARG A 28 -14.02 10.97 12.81
CA ARG A 28 -13.53 12.37 12.77
C ARG A 28 -13.24 12.92 14.17
N GLU A 29 -14.06 12.54 15.14
CA GLU A 29 -13.90 12.91 16.54
C GLU A 29 -12.66 12.26 17.16
N SER A 30 -12.45 10.95 16.92
CA SER A 30 -11.27 10.27 17.45
C SER A 30 -9.98 10.80 16.84
N LEU A 31 -9.96 11.10 15.54
CA LEU A 31 -8.82 11.73 14.87
C LEU A 31 -8.53 13.13 15.44
N SER A 32 -9.57 13.95 15.65
CA SER A 32 -9.41 15.29 16.24
C SER A 32 -8.81 15.21 17.64
N THR A 33 -9.27 14.23 18.44
CA THR A 33 -8.77 13.94 19.79
C THR A 33 -7.30 13.51 19.75
N ILE A 34 -6.93 12.61 18.83
CA ILE A 34 -5.53 12.16 18.65
C ILE A 34 -4.60 13.34 18.33
N ILE A 35 -5.06 14.27 17.48
CA ILE A 35 -4.29 15.45 17.07
C ILE A 35 -4.15 16.43 18.24
N GLU A 36 -5.26 16.76 18.92
CA GLU A 36 -5.29 17.71 20.03
C GLU A 36 -4.34 17.29 21.16
N TYR A 37 -4.31 16.00 21.47
CA TYR A 37 -3.51 15.45 22.58
C TYR A 37 -2.16 14.86 22.17
N GLN A 38 -1.77 14.97 20.89
CA GLN A 38 -0.48 14.49 20.37
C GLN A 38 -0.16 13.04 20.79
N LEU A 39 -1.16 12.15 20.70
CA LEU A 39 -1.08 10.81 21.32
C LEU A 39 0.00 9.88 20.73
N PHE A 40 0.56 10.22 19.56
CA PHE A 40 1.68 9.50 18.95
C PHE A 40 3.04 9.81 19.55
N ASP A 41 3.18 10.96 20.21
CA ASP A 41 4.44 11.37 20.84
C ASP A 41 4.61 10.76 22.24
N GLN A 42 3.62 10.00 22.72
CA GLN A 42 3.63 9.39 24.03
C GLN A 42 4.47 8.11 24.07
N PRO A 43 5.42 7.99 25.02
CA PRO A 43 6.43 6.93 25.03
C PRO A 43 5.90 5.56 25.47
N CYS A 44 4.81 5.51 26.24
CA CYS A 44 4.25 4.26 26.77
C CYS A 44 2.71 4.22 26.60
N PRO A 45 2.15 3.12 26.08
CA PRO A 45 2.84 1.95 25.52
C PRO A 45 3.55 2.29 24.18
N PRO A 46 4.41 1.42 23.63
CA PRO A 46 4.97 1.63 22.30
C PRO A 46 3.87 1.70 21.25
N LEU A 47 3.95 2.67 20.33
CA LEU A 47 2.97 2.81 19.25
C LEU A 47 2.94 1.58 18.32
N ALA A 48 4.08 0.91 18.13
CA ALA A 48 4.19 -0.33 17.34
C ALA A 48 3.20 -1.40 17.83
N ASP A 49 3.17 -1.63 19.14
CA ASP A 49 2.38 -2.71 19.75
C ASP A 49 0.88 -2.47 19.56
N ASP A 50 0.43 -1.22 19.70
CA ASP A 50 -0.96 -0.88 19.44
C ASP A 50 -1.31 -1.07 17.96
N ILE A 51 -0.45 -0.63 17.04
CA ILE A 51 -0.71 -0.79 15.60
C ILE A 51 -0.75 -2.26 15.22
N LEU A 52 0.22 -3.08 15.65
CA LEU A 52 0.28 -4.51 15.32
C LEU A 52 -1.01 -5.25 15.72
N ARG A 53 -1.58 -4.91 16.88
CA ARG A 53 -2.85 -5.48 17.35
C ARG A 53 -4.05 -5.01 16.53
N LEU A 54 -3.98 -3.79 15.99
CA LEU A 54 -5.07 -3.18 15.23
C LEU A 54 -5.02 -3.47 13.73
N LEU A 55 -3.89 -3.93 13.18
CA LEU A 55 -3.73 -4.19 11.74
C LEU A 55 -4.87 -5.04 11.14
N PRO A 56 -5.29 -6.18 11.73
CA PRO A 56 -6.38 -6.97 11.15
C PRO A 56 -7.71 -6.21 11.09
N TYR A 57 -8.00 -5.43 12.12
CA TYR A 57 -9.23 -4.63 12.20
C TYR A 57 -9.20 -3.45 11.22
N TRP A 58 -8.06 -2.78 11.11
CA TRP A 58 -7.84 -1.70 10.15
C TRP A 58 -7.92 -2.19 8.70
N GLU A 59 -7.40 -3.37 8.39
CA GLU A 59 -7.57 -3.98 7.07
C GLU A 59 -9.05 -4.17 6.73
N GLN A 60 -9.83 -4.75 7.65
CA GLN A 60 -11.26 -4.93 7.46
C GLN A 60 -11.97 -3.59 7.21
N GLN A 61 -11.71 -2.59 8.06
CA GLN A 61 -12.30 -1.26 7.90
C GLN A 61 -11.91 -0.57 6.58
N ALA A 62 -10.68 -0.78 6.10
CA ALA A 62 -10.23 -0.24 4.82
C ALA A 62 -10.97 -0.90 3.64
N CYS A 63 -11.19 -2.22 3.71
CA CYS A 63 -12.00 -2.97 2.76
C CYS A 63 -13.48 -2.54 2.78
N GLU A 64 -13.99 -2.08 3.93
CA GLU A 64 -15.32 -1.50 4.11
C GLU A 64 -15.42 0.00 3.76
N GLY A 65 -14.31 0.64 3.36
CA GLY A 65 -14.30 2.02 2.87
C GLY A 65 -14.22 3.10 3.96
N ASN A 66 -13.62 2.81 5.11
CA ASN A 66 -13.42 3.82 6.16
C ASN A 66 -12.37 4.87 5.74
N VAL A 67 -12.76 5.98 5.11
CA VAL A 67 -11.84 7.04 4.65
C VAL A 67 -11.11 7.78 5.80
N VAL A 68 -11.66 7.77 7.01
CA VAL A 68 -11.02 8.41 8.17
C VAL A 68 -9.73 7.68 8.54
N LEU A 69 -9.72 6.35 8.39
CA LEU A 69 -8.53 5.54 8.62
C LEU A 69 -7.36 5.94 7.71
N ALA A 70 -7.60 6.23 6.43
CA ALA A 70 -6.56 6.74 5.52
C ALA A 70 -5.97 8.06 6.01
N THR A 71 -6.82 8.97 6.50
CA THR A 71 -6.40 10.26 7.04
C THR A 71 -5.56 10.09 8.31
N LEU A 72 -5.96 9.17 9.19
CA LEU A 72 -5.21 8.81 10.39
C LEU A 72 -3.83 8.25 10.05
N ILE A 73 -3.75 7.30 9.11
CA ILE A 73 -2.47 6.69 8.69
C ILE A 73 -1.56 7.72 8.02
N GLN A 74 -2.13 8.62 7.20
CA GLN A 74 -1.37 9.70 6.58
C GLN A 74 -0.80 10.66 7.64
N TYR A 75 -1.62 11.07 8.61
CA TYR A 75 -1.18 11.90 9.72
C TYR A 75 -0.06 11.24 10.53
N MET A 76 -0.20 9.94 10.83
CA MET A 76 0.81 9.15 11.54
C MET A 76 2.14 9.07 10.77
N THR A 77 2.09 8.82 9.46
CA THR A 77 3.27 8.77 8.59
C THR A 77 4.02 10.10 8.56
N GLN A 78 3.29 11.23 8.57
CA GLN A 78 3.86 12.57 8.57
C GLN A 78 4.46 12.97 9.93
N ARG A 79 3.82 12.58 11.03
CA ARG A 79 4.25 12.97 12.39
C ARG A 79 5.33 12.08 12.98
N SER A 80 5.34 10.81 12.60
CA SER A 80 6.24 9.81 13.18
C SER A 80 7.16 9.17 12.12
N PRO A 81 7.97 9.94 11.37
CA PRO A 81 8.81 9.39 10.31
C PRO A 81 9.90 8.45 10.84
N ARG A 82 10.37 8.63 12.08
CA ARG A 82 11.35 7.74 12.72
C ARG A 82 10.76 6.36 13.00
N PHE A 83 9.50 6.31 13.45
CA PHE A 83 8.76 5.08 13.67
C PHE A 83 8.65 4.28 12.37
N MET A 84 8.23 4.93 11.28
CA MET A 84 8.06 4.28 9.97
C MET A 84 9.38 3.72 9.39
N LYS A 85 10.53 4.33 9.69
CA LYS A 85 11.82 3.86 9.21
C LYS A 85 12.28 2.56 9.87
N ASN A 86 11.91 2.34 11.13
CA ASN A 86 12.36 1.20 11.91
C ASN A 86 11.44 -0.02 11.72
N GLU A 87 10.15 0.22 11.45
CA GLU A 87 9.13 -0.81 11.37
C GLU A 87 8.68 -1.09 9.93
N LYS A 88 9.56 -1.68 9.11
CA LYS A 88 9.30 -1.92 7.67
C LYS A 88 8.02 -2.72 7.38
N MET A 89 7.73 -3.74 8.21
CA MET A 89 6.52 -4.54 8.07
C MET A 89 5.26 -3.70 8.32
N ILE A 90 5.26 -2.91 9.40
CA ILE A 90 4.16 -2.02 9.74
C ILE A 90 3.98 -1.00 8.62
N GLN A 91 5.07 -0.40 8.14
CA GLN A 91 5.04 0.57 7.05
C GLN A 91 4.36 0.02 5.79
N ALA A 92 4.71 -1.21 5.37
CA ALA A 92 4.11 -1.85 4.21
C ALA A 92 2.59 -2.06 4.39
N ASN A 93 2.18 -2.62 5.54
CA ASN A 93 0.77 -2.85 5.83
C ASN A 93 -0.01 -1.54 5.90
N LEU A 94 0.53 -0.51 6.54
CA LEU A 94 -0.11 0.79 6.62
C LEU A 94 -0.25 1.47 5.26
N LEU A 95 0.73 1.30 4.36
CA LEU A 95 0.61 1.79 2.98
C LEU A 95 -0.57 1.12 2.27
N ARG A 96 -0.65 -0.22 2.33
CA ARG A 96 -1.76 -0.98 1.74
C ARG A 96 -3.11 -0.55 2.31
N ILE A 97 -3.24 -0.54 3.64
CA ILE A 97 -4.46 -0.16 4.35
C ILE A 97 -4.87 1.28 4.01
N ARG A 98 -3.93 2.23 3.99
CA ARG A 98 -4.21 3.61 3.60
C ARG A 98 -4.75 3.68 2.18
N ILE A 99 -4.10 3.00 1.23
CA ILE A 99 -4.54 2.96 -0.17
C ILE A 99 -5.97 2.40 -0.22
N LEU A 100 -6.20 1.20 0.31
CA LEU A 100 -7.53 0.58 0.36
C LEU A 100 -8.59 1.51 0.96
N SER A 101 -8.30 2.10 2.11
CA SER A 101 -9.20 3.01 2.83
C SER A 101 -9.51 4.29 2.03
N SER A 102 -8.54 4.82 1.28
CA SER A 102 -8.72 6.00 0.43
C SER A 102 -9.38 5.71 -0.92
N THR A 103 -9.31 4.46 -1.39
CA THR A 103 -9.93 4.03 -2.63
C THR A 103 -11.45 3.89 -2.46
N PRO A 104 -12.27 4.54 -3.32
CA PRO A 104 -13.71 4.41 -3.28
C PRO A 104 -14.19 2.96 -3.50
N GLY A 105 -15.33 2.63 -2.90
CA GLY A 105 -15.94 1.30 -2.99
C GLY A 105 -15.61 0.40 -1.80
N ILE A 106 -16.22 -0.77 -1.81
CA ILE A 106 -16.10 -1.80 -0.77
C ILE A 106 -15.76 -3.14 -1.42
N PHE A 107 -15.16 -4.04 -0.65
CA PHE A 107 -14.97 -5.41 -1.15
C PHE A 107 -16.32 -6.12 -1.25
N SER A 108 -16.53 -6.78 -2.39
CA SER A 108 -17.67 -7.66 -2.64
C SER A 108 -17.40 -9.12 -2.23
N PHE A 109 -16.32 -9.36 -1.48
CA PHE A 109 -15.86 -10.67 -1.01
C PHE A 109 -15.23 -10.56 0.38
N PRO A 110 -15.18 -11.66 1.16
CA PRO A 110 -14.53 -11.66 2.47
C PRO A 110 -12.99 -11.56 2.31
N PRO A 111 -12.33 -10.52 2.86
CA PRO A 111 -10.88 -10.37 2.74
C PRO A 111 -10.10 -11.52 3.40
N PHE A 112 -10.65 -12.09 4.47
CA PHE A 112 -10.02 -13.17 5.25
C PHE A 112 -9.81 -14.44 4.42
N GLU A 113 -10.78 -14.80 3.56
CA GLU A 113 -10.66 -15.96 2.65
C GLU A 113 -9.42 -15.84 1.75
N ILE A 114 -9.13 -14.63 1.28
CA ILE A 114 -7.98 -14.37 0.40
C ILE A 114 -6.67 -14.47 1.18
N GLN A 115 -6.64 -14.03 2.43
CA GLN A 115 -5.46 -14.13 3.29
C GLN A 115 -5.13 -15.60 3.62
N GLU A 116 -6.15 -16.41 3.90
CA GLU A 116 -5.97 -17.84 4.21
C GLU A 116 -5.53 -18.65 2.98
N HIS A 117 -6.08 -18.33 1.80
CA HIS A 117 -5.82 -19.07 0.57
C HIS A 117 -5.00 -18.26 -0.46
N LEU A 118 -4.09 -17.40 0.03
CA LEU A 118 -3.33 -16.44 -0.78
C LEU A 118 -2.70 -17.08 -2.04
N MET A 119 -2.04 -18.23 -1.89
CA MET A 119 -1.35 -18.89 -3.01
C MET A 119 -2.31 -19.36 -4.11
N GLN A 120 -3.56 -19.72 -3.76
CA GLN A 120 -4.57 -20.12 -4.74
C GLN A 120 -5.03 -18.92 -5.56
N PHE A 121 -5.26 -17.78 -4.91
CA PHE A 121 -5.64 -16.54 -5.60
C PHE A 121 -4.48 -15.89 -6.36
N LEU A 122 -3.23 -16.17 -5.98
CA LEU A 122 -2.06 -15.74 -6.76
C LEU A 122 -1.85 -16.58 -8.03
N GLN A 123 -2.45 -17.77 -8.13
CA GLN A 123 -2.37 -18.57 -9.34
C GLN A 123 -2.94 -17.77 -10.52
N THR A 124 -2.16 -17.67 -11.59
CA THR A 124 -2.43 -16.88 -12.81
C THR A 124 -2.77 -15.40 -12.58
N SER A 125 -2.53 -14.85 -11.39
CA SER A 125 -2.78 -13.44 -11.09
C SER A 125 -1.87 -12.48 -11.87
N ASP A 126 -0.77 -12.97 -12.44
CA ASP A 126 0.11 -12.17 -13.28
C ASP A 126 -0.62 -11.58 -14.49
N VAL A 127 -1.63 -12.27 -15.04
CA VAL A 127 -2.43 -11.80 -16.19
C VAL A 127 -3.15 -10.48 -15.91
N LEU A 128 -3.35 -10.09 -14.65
CA LEU A 128 -3.91 -8.78 -14.31
C LEU A 128 -3.02 -7.64 -14.83
N ALA A 129 -1.72 -7.90 -15.05
CA ALA A 129 -0.79 -6.94 -15.66
C ALA A 129 -1.20 -6.50 -17.08
N ASP A 130 -2.04 -7.29 -17.75
CA ASP A 130 -2.52 -7.02 -19.11
C ASP A 130 -3.77 -6.12 -19.13
N LEU A 131 -4.34 -5.82 -17.95
CA LEU A 131 -5.53 -4.99 -17.84
C LEU A 131 -5.24 -3.53 -18.26
N PRO A 132 -6.14 -2.89 -19.05
CA PRO A 132 -6.00 -1.50 -19.45
C PRO A 132 -5.85 -0.53 -18.28
N GLU A 133 -6.43 -0.84 -17.13
CA GLU A 133 -6.36 -0.06 -15.89
C GLU A 133 -4.91 0.17 -15.45
N LEU A 134 -4.00 -0.79 -15.71
CA LEU A 134 -2.59 -0.64 -15.38
C LEU A 134 -1.82 0.18 -16.42
N GLY A 135 -2.44 0.53 -17.55
CA GLY A 135 -1.96 1.48 -18.56
C GLY A 135 -1.45 2.79 -17.97
N VAL A 136 -2.06 3.26 -16.88
CA VAL A 136 -1.69 4.51 -16.19
C VAL A 136 -0.34 4.44 -15.47
N VAL A 137 0.19 3.23 -15.22
CA VAL A 137 1.51 3.04 -14.61
C VAL A 137 2.57 3.24 -15.69
N ALA A 138 3.19 4.43 -15.65
CA ALA A 138 4.17 4.84 -16.64
C ALA A 138 5.56 4.25 -16.39
N PHE A 139 6.15 3.74 -17.48
CA PHE A 139 7.57 3.42 -17.63
C PHE A 139 8.01 4.07 -18.92
N SER A 140 9.02 4.92 -18.87
CA SER A 140 9.56 5.52 -20.09
C SER A 140 10.31 4.49 -20.93
N LEU A 141 10.41 4.75 -22.23
CA LEU A 141 11.21 3.92 -23.14
C LEU A 141 12.67 3.85 -22.69
N ASP A 142 13.24 4.97 -22.22
CA ASP A 142 14.62 5.02 -21.71
C ASP A 142 14.81 4.18 -20.44
N GLU A 143 13.80 4.09 -19.57
CA GLU A 143 13.84 3.20 -18.41
C GLU A 143 13.81 1.72 -18.81
N ILE A 144 13.09 1.36 -19.88
CA ILE A 144 12.90 -0.03 -20.29
C ILE A 144 14.03 -0.52 -21.21
N ASN A 145 14.56 0.34 -22.07
CA ASN A 145 15.58 0.00 -23.07
C ASN A 145 16.77 -0.80 -22.52
N PRO A 146 17.32 -0.50 -21.32
CA PRO A 146 18.40 -1.30 -20.72
C PRO A 146 18.05 -2.78 -20.50
N LEU A 147 16.76 -3.13 -20.44
CA LEU A 147 16.26 -4.48 -20.28
C LEU A 147 15.94 -5.19 -21.60
N ALA A 148 16.03 -4.51 -22.75
CA ALA A 148 15.52 -5.00 -24.03
C ALA A 148 16.05 -6.39 -24.40
N SER A 149 17.37 -6.62 -24.29
CA SER A 149 17.97 -7.93 -24.59
C SER A 149 17.41 -9.05 -23.71
N ASP A 150 17.22 -8.80 -22.42
CA ASP A 150 16.74 -9.79 -21.47
C ASP A 150 15.23 -10.06 -21.64
N LEU A 151 14.45 -9.02 -21.97
CA LEU A 151 13.02 -9.12 -22.24
C LEU A 151 12.74 -9.86 -23.55
N THR A 152 13.49 -9.58 -24.63
CA THR A 152 13.35 -10.32 -25.90
C THR A 152 13.72 -11.80 -25.75
N ARG A 153 14.70 -12.12 -24.90
CA ARG A 153 15.15 -13.50 -24.66
C ARG A 153 14.36 -14.22 -23.56
N PHE A 154 13.42 -13.54 -22.89
CA PHE A 154 12.70 -14.03 -21.72
C PHE A 154 13.63 -14.59 -20.62
N ARG A 155 14.83 -14.01 -20.46
CA ARG A 155 15.84 -14.46 -19.50
C ARG A 155 16.45 -13.27 -18.78
N LEU A 156 16.02 -13.06 -17.54
CA LEU A 156 16.52 -11.97 -16.69
C LEU A 156 17.82 -12.37 -15.99
N THR A 157 18.87 -11.60 -16.25
CA THR A 157 20.13 -11.70 -15.49
C THR A 157 19.97 -11.16 -14.06
N PRO A 158 20.88 -11.52 -13.12
CA PRO A 158 20.89 -10.93 -11.78
C PRO A 158 21.00 -9.39 -11.79
N HIS A 159 21.77 -8.84 -12.74
CA HIS A 159 21.89 -7.39 -12.91
C HIS A 159 20.54 -6.77 -13.29
N SER A 160 19.85 -7.34 -14.28
CA SER A 160 18.52 -6.89 -14.70
C SER A 160 17.50 -6.96 -13.58
N ARG A 161 17.54 -8.00 -12.73
CA ARG A 161 16.67 -8.06 -11.54
C ARG A 161 16.92 -6.89 -10.59
N ARG A 162 18.18 -6.53 -10.34
CA ARG A 162 18.52 -5.36 -9.50
C ARG A 162 18.05 -4.05 -10.16
N TYR A 163 18.18 -3.94 -11.47
CA TYR A 163 17.68 -2.79 -12.21
C TYR A 163 16.16 -2.67 -12.12
N ILE A 164 15.44 -3.77 -12.36
CA ILE A 164 13.98 -3.87 -12.20
C ILE A 164 13.55 -3.46 -10.79
N GLN A 165 14.27 -3.89 -9.76
CA GLN A 165 13.99 -3.50 -8.39
C GLN A 165 13.99 -1.97 -8.20
N ASN A 166 14.90 -1.28 -8.88
CA ASN A 166 15.01 0.18 -8.84
C ASN A 166 13.94 0.87 -9.70
N LEU A 167 13.43 0.21 -10.76
CA LEU A 167 12.28 0.73 -11.50
C LEU A 167 11.07 0.87 -10.58
N PHE A 168 10.85 -0.06 -9.66
CA PHE A 168 9.76 0.06 -8.70
C PHE A 168 10.14 0.99 -7.54
N HIS A 169 10.33 2.28 -7.81
CA HIS A 169 10.49 3.32 -6.77
C HIS A 169 9.15 3.57 -6.02
N PRO A 170 9.16 4.22 -4.85
CA PRO A 170 7.99 4.31 -3.97
C PRO A 170 6.71 4.80 -4.65
N GLU A 171 6.80 5.84 -5.48
CA GLU A 171 5.68 6.43 -6.20
C GLU A 171 5.07 5.45 -7.20
N ARG A 172 5.91 4.69 -7.92
CA ARG A 172 5.44 3.67 -8.86
C ARG A 172 4.80 2.48 -8.14
N ARG A 173 5.34 2.09 -6.99
CA ARG A 173 4.73 1.04 -6.15
C ARG A 173 3.35 1.46 -5.65
N GLU A 174 3.24 2.69 -5.17
CA GLU A 174 1.98 3.25 -4.71
C GLU A 174 0.95 3.37 -5.85
N ALA A 175 1.37 3.78 -7.05
CA ALA A 175 0.51 3.82 -8.23
C ALA A 175 -0.03 2.43 -8.58
N ILE A 176 0.83 1.41 -8.60
CA ILE A 176 0.44 0.02 -8.87
C ILE A 176 -0.55 -0.48 -7.81
N LEU A 177 -0.25 -0.28 -6.52
CA LEU A 177 -1.14 -0.67 -5.43
C LEU A 177 -2.48 0.07 -5.49
N SER A 178 -2.49 1.34 -5.90
CA SER A 178 -3.71 2.15 -6.05
C SER A 178 -4.61 1.62 -7.16
N VAL A 179 -4.04 1.21 -8.30
CA VAL A 179 -4.81 0.56 -9.37
C VAL A 179 -5.33 -0.79 -8.91
N LEU A 180 -4.51 -1.61 -8.25
CA LEU A 180 -4.96 -2.91 -7.71
C LEU A 180 -6.09 -2.74 -6.68
N ALA A 181 -6.03 -1.71 -5.82
CA ALA A 181 -7.10 -1.40 -4.88
C ALA A 181 -8.40 -1.01 -5.59
N HIS A 182 -8.30 -0.23 -6.67
CA HIS A 182 -9.46 0.13 -7.49
C HIS A 182 -10.08 -1.11 -8.13
N ILE A 183 -9.26 -1.99 -8.71
CA ILE A 183 -9.72 -3.26 -9.28
C ILE A 183 -10.37 -4.12 -8.19
N ALA A 184 -9.76 -4.25 -7.02
CA ALA A 184 -10.29 -5.04 -5.91
C ALA A 184 -11.65 -4.55 -5.40
N LYS A 185 -11.95 -3.24 -5.52
CA LYS A 185 -13.19 -2.63 -4.99
C LYS A 185 -14.29 -2.44 -6.03
N VAL A 186 -13.94 -2.19 -7.29
CA VAL A 186 -14.88 -1.62 -8.27
C VAL A 186 -14.99 -2.46 -9.54
N TYR A 187 -14.08 -3.42 -9.77
CA TYR A 187 -14.10 -4.19 -11.01
C TYR A 187 -15.30 -5.16 -11.08
N PRO A 188 -15.89 -5.40 -12.27
CA PRO A 188 -17.10 -6.20 -12.40
C PRO A 188 -16.90 -7.70 -12.12
N LEU A 189 -15.69 -8.23 -12.34
CA LEU A 189 -15.40 -9.66 -12.19
C LEU A 189 -14.82 -9.98 -10.82
N ILE A 190 -15.59 -10.70 -10.01
CA ILE A 190 -15.22 -11.05 -8.63
C ILE A 190 -13.89 -11.81 -8.52
N SER A 191 -13.60 -12.71 -9.46
CA SER A 191 -12.34 -13.45 -9.50
C SER A 191 -11.15 -12.50 -9.66
N THR A 192 -11.26 -11.54 -10.57
CA THR A 192 -10.25 -10.50 -10.79
C THR A 192 -10.09 -9.62 -9.55
N CYS A 193 -11.19 -9.23 -8.89
CA CYS A 193 -11.12 -8.44 -7.66
C CYS A 193 -10.33 -9.17 -6.55
N ARG A 194 -10.61 -10.47 -6.36
CA ARG A 194 -9.91 -11.32 -5.39
C ARG A 194 -8.43 -11.48 -5.72
N GLN A 195 -8.09 -11.69 -7.00
CA GLN A 195 -6.71 -11.75 -7.47
C GLN A 195 -5.98 -10.42 -7.27
N ALA A 196 -6.64 -9.29 -7.52
CA ALA A 196 -6.04 -7.97 -7.32
C ALA A 196 -5.69 -7.73 -5.84
N TYR A 197 -6.60 -8.10 -4.92
CA TYR A 197 -6.30 -8.02 -3.50
C TYR A 197 -5.19 -8.99 -3.06
N ALA A 198 -5.18 -10.23 -3.59
CA ALA A 198 -4.09 -11.18 -3.36
C ALA A 198 -2.73 -10.63 -3.80
N LEU A 199 -2.67 -9.95 -4.96
CA LEU A 199 -1.47 -9.26 -5.43
C LEU A 199 -1.05 -8.12 -4.48
N MET A 200 -1.99 -7.35 -3.95
CA MET A 200 -1.66 -6.31 -2.97
C MET A 200 -1.00 -6.91 -1.72
N LEU A 201 -1.52 -8.04 -1.22
CA LEU A 201 -0.95 -8.75 -0.07
C LEU A 201 0.44 -9.31 -0.37
N SER A 202 0.66 -9.88 -1.55
CA SER A 202 1.98 -10.42 -1.91
C SER A 202 3.03 -9.33 -2.05
N LEU A 203 2.65 -8.15 -2.57
CA LEU A 203 3.56 -7.03 -2.86
C LEU A 203 3.95 -6.17 -1.65
N ASP A 204 3.54 -6.53 -0.44
CA ASP A 204 3.93 -5.86 0.80
C ASP A 204 5.44 -5.77 0.99
N ASN A 205 6.17 -6.80 0.57
CA ASN A 205 7.63 -6.81 0.68
C ASN A 205 8.26 -6.19 -0.57
N PRO A 206 8.93 -5.03 -0.47
CA PRO A 206 9.66 -4.44 -1.59
C PRO A 206 10.62 -5.41 -2.29
N ASP A 207 11.29 -6.28 -1.55
CA ASP A 207 12.38 -7.12 -2.04
C ASP A 207 11.92 -8.21 -3.02
N ILE A 208 10.60 -8.45 -3.13
CA ILE A 208 10.06 -9.46 -4.04
C ILE A 208 9.63 -8.87 -5.39
N TRP A 209 9.50 -7.55 -5.53
CA TRP A 209 8.93 -6.91 -6.72
C TRP A 209 9.69 -7.28 -8.00
N ALA A 210 11.03 -7.31 -7.96
CA ALA A 210 11.84 -7.70 -9.12
C ALA A 210 11.77 -9.18 -9.52
N LYS A 211 11.13 -10.02 -8.70
CA LYS A 211 10.93 -11.45 -8.96
C LYS A 211 9.47 -11.80 -9.12
N HIS A 212 8.56 -10.89 -8.81
CA HIS A 212 7.13 -11.15 -8.79
C HIS A 212 6.61 -11.27 -10.23
N PRO A 213 5.95 -12.38 -10.62
CA PRO A 213 5.49 -12.61 -11.99
C PRO A 213 4.65 -11.47 -12.57
N PHE A 214 3.69 -10.96 -11.78
CA PHE A 214 2.90 -9.78 -12.14
C PHE A 214 3.76 -8.56 -12.50
N CYS A 215 4.75 -8.20 -11.66
CA CYS A 215 5.63 -7.06 -11.91
C CYS A 215 6.49 -7.24 -13.17
N LEU A 216 6.97 -8.47 -13.40
CA LEU A 216 7.76 -8.78 -14.60
C LEU A 216 6.91 -8.68 -15.86
N ARG A 217 5.67 -9.18 -15.82
CA ARG A 217 4.73 -9.09 -16.93
C ARG A 217 4.35 -7.64 -17.23
N LEU A 218 4.15 -6.83 -16.19
CA LEU A 218 3.87 -5.39 -16.33
C LEU A 218 4.98 -4.64 -17.07
N ILE A 219 6.25 -4.93 -16.79
CA ILE A 219 7.39 -4.38 -17.54
C ILE A 219 7.44 -4.93 -18.97
N ALA A 220 7.20 -6.23 -19.14
CA ALA A 220 7.21 -6.86 -20.46
C ALA A 220 6.13 -6.25 -21.38
N ASN A 221 4.93 -6.01 -20.87
CA ASN A 221 3.84 -5.40 -21.60
C ASN A 221 4.23 -4.02 -22.15
N ARG A 222 4.82 -3.17 -21.29
CA ARG A 222 5.31 -1.84 -21.70
C ARG A 222 6.42 -1.90 -22.75
N PHE A 223 7.33 -2.87 -22.62
CA PHE A 223 8.37 -3.09 -23.63
C PHE A 223 7.79 -3.46 -24.99
N TRP A 224 6.83 -4.39 -25.02
CA TRP A 224 6.21 -4.84 -26.26
C TRP A 224 5.32 -3.77 -26.89
N GLU A 225 4.62 -2.97 -26.09
CA GLU A 225 3.88 -1.78 -26.57
C GLU A 225 4.81 -0.82 -27.34
N TYR A 226 5.98 -0.49 -26.78
CA TYR A 226 6.94 0.37 -27.46
C TYR A 226 7.52 -0.24 -28.73
N LYS A 227 7.77 -1.55 -28.72
CA LYS A 227 8.24 -2.26 -29.92
C LYS A 227 7.22 -2.20 -31.05
N LEU A 228 5.94 -2.43 -30.74
CA LEU A 228 4.86 -2.36 -31.72
C LEU A 228 4.70 -0.94 -32.28
N MET A 229 4.81 0.10 -31.43
CA MET A 229 4.73 1.50 -31.88
C MET A 229 5.92 1.93 -32.76
N ALA A 230 7.08 1.32 -32.62
CA ALA A 230 8.27 1.63 -33.43
C ALA A 230 8.26 0.93 -34.81
N GLU A 231 7.40 -0.07 -34.99
CA GLU A 231 7.25 -0.83 -36.25
C GLU A 231 6.09 -0.32 -37.13
N CYS A 232 5.30 0.64 -36.64
CA CYS A 232 4.25 1.36 -37.38
C CYS A 232 4.73 2.74 -37.85
#